data_AF-A0A938ZUF6-F1
#
_entry.id   AF-A0A938ZUF6-F1
#
_cell.length_a   1.000
_cell.length_b   1.000
_cell.length_c   1.000
_cell.angle_alpha   90.00
_cell.angle_beta   90.00
_cell.angle_gamma   90.00
#
_symmetry.space_group_name_H-M   'P 1'
#
loop_
_entity.id
_entity.type
_entity.pdbx_description
1 polymer ?
#
loop_
_entity_poly.entity_id
_entity_poly.type
_entity_poly.pdbx_seq_one_letter_code
_entity_poly.pdbx_strand_id
1 'polypeptide(L)'
;MIQIQNLAINIGNIELLSMGGLAIIGSRDVDDEIFSYTRRVAQNIAVQRMQVISGGARGVDQAAMLAVLDAGGTSVGVLADSLTKTVVNSKYRSSIKEGRLTLVSSYDPEAGFNTGNAMGRNKYIYALADYALVVSSSFGKGGTWAGAVEALSRLQDMPVFVRLDGAISEGNQQLHNQGAKPFPTEPWNDSLRELLVKAASSIEPVQTVEKIPQETVLDIYPQDIYQAVLPIILNHLQQQKDAKSLAECLNVRLSQMQDWLNKAVNEGTVRKLNRPVTYVVNQPTTQLSLL
;
A
#
# COMPACT_ATOMS: atom_id res chain seq x y z
N MET A 1 8.90 2.59 17.84
CA MET A 1 10.00 2.99 16.92
C MET A 1 10.58 1.73 16.32
N ILE A 2 10.07 1.27 15.18
CA ILE A 2 10.61 0.07 14.51
C ILE A 2 11.88 0.54 13.78
N GLN A 3 13.04 0.29 14.38
CA GLN A 3 14.31 0.42 13.69
C GLN A 3 14.38 -0.67 12.62
N ILE A 4 14.23 -0.28 11.34
CA ILE A 4 14.57 -1.14 10.20
C ILE A 4 16.10 -1.16 10.12
N GLN A 5 16.75 -1.98 10.95
CA GLN A 5 18.16 -2.31 10.80
C GLN A 5 18.28 -3.69 10.14
N ASN A 6 19.03 -3.74 9.03
CA ASN A 6 19.60 -4.92 8.35
C ASN A 6 18.82 -5.63 7.20
N LEU A 7 18.21 -4.92 6.23
CA LEU A 7 17.78 -5.63 5.00
C LEU A 7 17.87 -4.87 3.67
N ALA A 8 18.41 -3.65 3.64
CA ALA A 8 18.47 -2.86 2.41
C ALA A 8 19.85 -2.22 2.18
N ILE A 9 20.37 -2.38 0.97
CA ILE A 9 21.60 -1.76 0.48
C ILE A 9 21.24 -0.37 -0.03
N ASN A 10 21.97 0.66 0.40
CA ASN A 10 21.71 2.04 0.03
C ASN A 10 22.97 2.79 -0.40
N ILE A 11 22.78 3.79 -1.27
CA ILE A 11 23.82 4.70 -1.75
C ILE A 11 23.25 6.12 -1.80
N GLY A 12 23.91 7.07 -1.14
CA GLY A 12 23.46 8.47 -1.03
C GLY A 12 23.42 8.93 0.43
N ASN A 13 22.63 9.96 0.70
CA ASN A 13 22.41 10.45 2.06
C ASN A 13 21.37 9.60 2.81
N ILE A 14 21.80 8.78 3.77
CA ILE A 14 20.92 7.87 4.51
C ILE A 14 19.82 8.58 5.31
N GLU A 15 20.03 9.84 5.72
CA GLU A 15 19.04 10.63 6.47
C GLU A 15 17.74 10.81 5.69
N LEU A 16 17.83 10.81 4.34
CA LEU A 16 16.67 10.90 3.46
C LEU A 16 15.68 9.75 3.68
N LEU A 17 16.12 8.58 4.16
CA LEU A 17 15.25 7.42 4.40
C LEU A 17 14.33 7.59 5.61
N SER A 18 14.55 8.59 6.46
CA SER A 18 13.72 8.88 7.65
C SER A 18 12.92 10.17 7.52
N MET A 19 12.97 10.83 6.36
CA MET A 19 12.33 12.13 6.17
C MET A 19 10.84 12.07 5.83
N GLY A 20 10.34 10.94 5.31
CA GLY A 20 9.00 10.90 4.72
C GLY A 20 8.92 11.66 3.40
N GLY A 21 7.73 12.08 3.01
CA GLY A 21 7.46 12.81 1.77
C GLY A 21 6.29 12.26 0.95
N LEU A 22 6.26 12.61 -0.33
CA LEU A 22 5.24 12.15 -1.27
C LEU A 22 5.80 11.01 -2.14
N ALA A 23 5.22 9.82 -2.04
CA ALA A 23 5.43 8.78 -3.03
C ALA A 23 4.73 9.19 -4.34
N ILE A 24 5.45 9.27 -5.45
CA ILE A 24 4.84 9.52 -6.77
C ILE A 24 5.07 8.29 -7.64
N ILE A 25 3.99 7.62 -8.02
CA ILE A 25 4.03 6.34 -8.73
C ILE A 25 3.04 6.31 -9.89
N GLY A 26 3.38 5.59 -10.96
CA GLY A 26 2.48 5.49 -12.11
C GLY A 26 2.95 4.55 -13.21
N SER A 27 2.23 4.59 -14.33
CA SER A 27 2.48 3.77 -15.51
C SER A 27 3.89 4.01 -16.10
N ARG A 28 4.40 2.98 -16.77
CA ARG A 28 5.61 3.07 -17.61
C ARG A 28 5.35 3.74 -18.95
N ASP A 29 4.10 3.67 -19.40
CA ASP A 29 3.63 4.28 -20.62
C ASP A 29 3.00 5.61 -20.25
N VAL A 30 3.70 6.67 -20.62
CA VAL A 30 3.41 8.07 -20.29
C VAL A 30 3.25 8.80 -21.61
N ASP A 31 2.12 9.46 -21.77
CA ASP A 31 1.94 10.51 -22.76
C ASP A 31 2.49 11.85 -22.23
N ASP A 32 2.49 12.87 -23.09
CA ASP A 32 2.99 14.19 -22.76
C ASP A 32 2.18 14.88 -21.63
N GLU A 33 0.89 14.56 -21.52
CA GLU A 33 0.01 15.09 -20.48
C GLU A 33 0.42 14.56 -19.10
N ILE A 34 0.51 13.24 -18.95
CA ILE A 34 0.92 12.58 -17.70
C ILE A 34 2.35 12.98 -17.35
N PHE A 35 3.26 13.04 -18.33
CA PHE A 35 4.64 13.47 -18.11
C PHE A 35 4.69 14.90 -17.58
N SER A 36 3.97 15.83 -18.21
CA SER A 36 3.91 17.23 -17.81
C SER A 36 3.28 17.41 -16.44
N TYR A 37 2.19 16.70 -16.16
CA TYR A 37 1.53 16.69 -14.84
C TYR A 37 2.50 16.20 -13.76
N THR A 38 3.15 15.06 -13.98
CA THR A 38 4.12 14.49 -13.03
C THR A 38 5.24 15.48 -12.71
N ARG A 39 5.76 16.16 -13.74
CA ARG A 39 6.80 17.17 -13.59
C ARG A 39 6.34 18.36 -12.76
N ARG A 40 5.13 18.89 -12.99
CA ARG A 40 4.58 20.01 -12.22
C ARG A 40 4.36 19.65 -10.76
N VAL A 41 3.85 18.44 -10.46
CA VAL A 41 3.71 17.96 -9.07
C VAL A 41 5.07 17.92 -8.38
N ALA A 42 6.04 17.23 -8.99
CA ALA A 42 7.37 17.06 -8.42
C ALA A 42 8.10 18.40 -8.19
N GLN A 43 7.95 19.36 -9.10
CA GLN A 43 8.50 20.71 -8.95
C GLN A 43 7.86 21.46 -7.78
N ASN A 44 6.54 21.37 -7.59
CA ASN A 44 5.86 21.98 -6.45
C ASN A 44 6.27 21.34 -5.11
N ILE A 45 6.46 20.02 -5.11
CA ILE A 45 6.99 19.28 -3.95
C ILE A 45 8.40 19.77 -3.57
N ALA A 46 9.28 19.99 -4.56
CA ALA A 46 10.62 20.54 -4.34
C ALA A 46 10.59 21.94 -3.70
N VAL A 47 9.74 22.85 -4.22
CA VAL A 47 9.58 24.21 -3.69
C VAL A 47 9.18 24.20 -2.21
N GLN A 48 8.36 23.24 -1.82
CA GLN A 48 7.88 23.07 -0.44
C GLN A 48 8.82 22.24 0.44
N ARG A 49 10.02 21.92 -0.05
CA ARG A 49 11.05 21.12 0.64
C ARG A 49 10.53 19.74 1.09
N MET A 50 9.53 19.22 0.39
CA MET A 50 9.08 17.85 0.55
C MET A 50 9.90 16.94 -0.37
N GLN A 51 10.15 15.71 0.08
CA GLN A 51 10.89 14.72 -0.68
C GLN A 51 9.94 13.93 -1.59
N VAL A 52 10.45 13.50 -2.76
CA VAL A 52 9.77 12.49 -3.59
C VAL A 52 10.36 11.11 -3.34
N ILE A 53 9.50 10.16 -2.98
CA ILE A 53 9.84 8.73 -2.95
C ILE A 53 9.30 8.09 -4.23
N SER A 54 10.11 7.32 -4.94
CA SER A 54 9.62 6.61 -6.12
C SER A 54 10.45 5.39 -6.46
N GLY A 55 10.06 4.70 -7.52
CA GLY A 55 10.59 3.41 -7.91
C GLY A 55 11.71 3.38 -8.92
N GLY A 56 12.06 4.54 -9.50
CA GLY A 56 13.08 4.68 -10.54
C GLY A 56 12.77 4.02 -11.89
N ALA A 57 11.60 3.38 -12.04
CA ALA A 57 11.20 2.75 -13.29
C ALA A 57 11.01 3.78 -14.42
N ARG A 58 11.19 3.37 -15.68
CA ARG A 58 10.84 4.20 -16.84
C ARG A 58 9.38 4.63 -16.70
N GLY A 59 9.10 5.90 -16.97
CA GLY A 59 7.76 6.46 -16.95
C GLY A 59 7.57 7.48 -15.83
N VAL A 60 6.42 7.43 -15.15
CA VAL A 60 6.08 8.36 -14.06
C VAL A 60 7.17 8.39 -12.98
N ASP A 61 7.64 7.23 -12.52
CA ASP A 61 8.61 7.16 -11.43
C ASP A 61 9.90 7.94 -11.74
N GLN A 62 10.51 7.68 -12.90
CA GLN A 62 11.70 8.40 -13.33
C GLN A 62 11.43 9.89 -13.57
N ALA A 63 10.29 10.23 -14.18
CA ALA A 63 9.92 11.63 -14.42
C ALA A 63 9.79 12.41 -13.10
N ALA A 64 9.16 11.81 -12.08
CA ALA A 64 9.00 12.41 -10.77
C ALA A 64 10.35 12.64 -10.07
N MET A 65 11.21 11.60 -10.04
CA MET A 65 12.54 11.68 -9.43
C MET A 65 13.42 12.74 -10.11
N LEU A 66 13.47 12.75 -11.45
CA LEU A 66 14.29 13.74 -12.17
C LEU A 66 13.73 15.15 -12.00
N ALA A 67 12.41 15.33 -12.10
CA ALA A 67 11.79 16.65 -11.98
C ALA A 67 12.01 17.30 -10.60
N VAL A 68 11.92 16.54 -9.50
CA VAL A 68 12.19 17.08 -8.15
C VAL A 68 13.67 17.44 -7.99
N LEU A 69 14.57 16.63 -8.56
CA LEU A 69 16.01 16.85 -8.48
C LEU A 69 16.44 18.04 -9.34
N ASP A 70 15.87 18.21 -10.53
CA ASP A 70 16.11 19.37 -11.40
C ASP A 70 15.63 20.67 -10.75
N ALA A 71 14.57 20.59 -9.94
CA ALA A 71 14.06 21.72 -9.14
C ALA A 71 14.85 21.97 -7.84
N GLY A 72 15.94 21.24 -7.59
CA GLY A 72 16.78 21.39 -6.40
C GLY A 72 16.26 20.70 -5.14
N GLY A 73 15.17 19.93 -5.23
CA GLY A 73 14.63 19.14 -4.12
C GLY A 73 15.41 17.83 -3.89
N THR A 74 14.82 16.96 -3.05
CA THR A 74 15.40 15.67 -2.67
C THR A 74 14.52 14.50 -3.09
N SER A 75 15.13 13.33 -3.30
CA SER A 75 14.42 12.13 -3.68
C SER A 75 15.02 10.86 -3.08
N VAL A 76 14.15 9.87 -2.84
CA VAL A 76 14.53 8.49 -2.55
C VAL A 76 14.05 7.58 -3.67
N GLY A 77 14.99 6.86 -4.29
CA GLY A 77 14.72 5.86 -5.32
C GLY A 77 14.80 4.45 -4.76
N VAL A 78 13.66 3.79 -4.62
CA VAL A 78 13.60 2.39 -4.18
C VAL A 78 13.67 1.51 -5.43
N LEU A 79 14.76 0.78 -5.62
CA LEU A 79 15.07 0.04 -6.85
C LEU A 79 14.81 -1.46 -6.70
N ALA A 80 14.47 -2.10 -7.81
CA ALA A 80 14.29 -3.56 -7.91
C ALA A 80 15.10 -4.19 -9.04
N ASP A 81 16.00 -3.41 -9.62
CA ASP A 81 16.94 -3.74 -10.70
C ASP A 81 18.31 -3.16 -10.30
N SER A 82 19.34 -3.41 -11.12
CA SER A 82 20.74 -3.16 -10.82
C SER A 82 20.99 -1.76 -10.25
N LEU A 83 21.27 -1.75 -8.94
CA LEU A 83 21.64 -0.56 -8.17
C LEU A 83 22.97 -0.02 -8.69
N THR A 84 23.93 -0.90 -8.98
CA THR A 84 25.27 -0.51 -9.42
C THR A 84 25.26 0.21 -10.76
N LYS A 85 24.47 -0.25 -11.73
CA LYS A 85 24.26 0.45 -13.00
C LYS A 85 23.55 1.80 -12.81
N THR A 86 22.60 1.87 -11.89
CA THR A 86 21.80 3.08 -11.66
C THR A 86 22.65 4.19 -11.04
N VAL A 87 23.52 3.85 -10.08
CA VAL A 87 24.38 4.81 -9.35
C VAL A 87 25.38 5.51 -10.26
N VAL A 88 25.92 4.81 -11.25
CA VAL A 88 26.88 5.39 -12.20
C VAL A 88 26.22 6.16 -13.34
N ASN A 89 24.89 6.10 -13.46
CA ASN A 89 24.17 6.81 -14.51
C ASN A 89 24.31 8.32 -14.34
N SER A 90 24.67 9.02 -15.41
CA SER A 90 24.91 10.46 -15.41
C SER A 90 23.71 11.26 -14.88
N LYS A 91 22.48 10.76 -15.10
CA LYS A 91 21.24 11.42 -14.62
C LYS A 91 21.10 11.49 -13.10
N TYR A 92 21.78 10.62 -12.35
CA TYR A 92 21.66 10.51 -10.88
C TYR A 92 22.96 10.85 -10.15
N ARG A 93 24.11 10.71 -10.82
CA ARG A 93 25.44 10.82 -10.21
C ARG A 93 25.68 12.15 -9.49
N SER A 94 25.26 13.28 -10.08
CA SER A 94 25.39 14.60 -9.45
C SER A 94 24.54 14.69 -8.18
N SER A 95 23.26 14.36 -8.28
CA SER A 95 22.31 14.41 -7.16
C SER A 95 22.69 13.50 -5.99
N ILE A 96 23.28 12.32 -6.26
CA ILE A 96 23.83 11.45 -5.22
C ILE A 96 25.01 12.13 -4.52
N LYS A 97 25.96 12.68 -5.29
CA LYS A 97 27.14 13.37 -4.76
C LYS A 97 26.78 14.61 -3.94
N GLU A 98 25.72 15.31 -4.34
CA GLU A 98 25.17 16.48 -3.64
C GLU A 98 24.34 16.12 -2.41
N GLY A 99 24.12 14.82 -2.12
CA GLY A 99 23.33 14.37 -0.98
C GLY A 99 21.82 14.59 -1.13
N ARG A 100 21.34 14.84 -2.36
CA ARG A 100 19.91 15.08 -2.68
C ARG A 100 19.18 13.83 -3.15
N LEU A 101 19.90 12.78 -3.54
CA LEU A 101 19.33 11.49 -3.95
C LEU A 101 19.92 10.35 -3.12
N THR A 102 19.02 9.50 -2.61
CA THR A 102 19.37 8.21 -2.02
C THR A 102 18.70 7.09 -2.77
N LEU A 103 19.50 6.13 -3.24
CA LEU A 103 19.01 4.92 -3.88
C LEU A 103 19.07 3.76 -2.90
N VAL A 104 18.02 2.96 -2.81
CA VAL A 104 17.91 1.84 -1.88
C VAL A 104 17.34 0.60 -2.59
N SER A 105 17.85 -0.58 -2.26
CA SER A 105 17.37 -1.86 -2.77
C SER A 105 17.38 -2.91 -1.66
N SER A 106 16.33 -3.74 -1.60
CA SER A 106 16.30 -4.94 -0.74
C SER A 106 16.86 -6.19 -1.43
N TYR A 107 17.47 -6.02 -2.60
CA TYR A 107 18.01 -7.09 -3.44
C TYR A 107 19.48 -6.86 -3.71
N ASP A 108 20.15 -7.91 -4.19
CA ASP A 108 21.56 -7.85 -4.60
C ASP A 108 21.82 -6.66 -5.55
N PRO A 109 22.90 -5.87 -5.35
CA PRO A 109 23.16 -4.67 -6.16
C PRO A 109 23.35 -4.93 -7.65
N GLU A 110 23.79 -6.14 -8.00
CA GLU A 110 23.97 -6.62 -9.37
C GLU A 110 22.74 -7.35 -9.92
N ALA A 111 21.70 -7.56 -9.09
CA ALA A 111 20.47 -8.21 -9.54
C ALA A 111 19.87 -7.45 -10.73
N GLY A 112 19.66 -8.16 -11.82
CA GLY A 112 18.90 -7.65 -12.96
C GLY A 112 17.40 -7.58 -12.67
N PHE A 113 16.66 -7.01 -13.62
CA PHE A 113 15.22 -6.88 -13.51
C PHE A 113 14.52 -8.23 -13.31
N ASN A 114 13.70 -8.30 -12.26
CA ASN A 114 12.79 -9.41 -12.00
C ASN A 114 11.42 -8.85 -11.60
N THR A 115 10.35 -9.34 -12.23
CA THR A 115 8.99 -8.86 -11.99
C THR A 115 8.55 -9.06 -10.55
N GLY A 116 8.87 -10.20 -9.94
CA GLY A 116 8.56 -10.48 -8.54
C GLY A 116 9.28 -9.52 -7.60
N ASN A 117 10.55 -9.20 -7.87
CA ASN A 117 11.29 -8.19 -7.11
C ASN A 117 10.69 -6.79 -7.27
N ALA A 118 10.31 -6.41 -8.49
CA ALA A 118 9.67 -5.14 -8.76
C ALA A 118 8.34 -4.98 -8.02
N MET A 119 7.52 -6.03 -8.00
CA MET A 119 6.27 -6.06 -7.24
C MET A 119 6.53 -6.03 -5.73
N GLY A 120 7.42 -6.90 -5.24
CA GLY A 120 7.76 -7.02 -3.84
C GLY A 120 8.36 -5.75 -3.23
N ARG A 121 9.06 -4.93 -4.03
CA ARG A 121 9.68 -3.69 -3.57
C ARG A 121 8.68 -2.56 -3.29
N ASN A 122 7.50 -2.57 -3.91
CA ASN A 122 6.55 -1.45 -3.81
C ASN A 122 6.17 -1.11 -2.37
N LYS A 123 6.04 -2.11 -1.48
CA LYS A 123 5.79 -1.88 -0.05
C LYS A 123 6.79 -0.91 0.60
N TYR A 124 8.05 -0.89 0.17
CA TYR A 124 9.05 0.03 0.72
C TYR A 124 8.84 1.47 0.22
N ILE A 125 8.37 1.67 -1.02
CA ILE A 125 8.03 3.02 -1.50
C ILE A 125 6.95 3.63 -0.63
N TYR A 126 5.88 2.86 -0.40
CA TYR A 126 4.77 3.32 0.41
C TYR A 126 5.14 3.46 1.89
N ALA A 127 5.89 2.50 2.46
CA ALA A 127 6.29 2.56 3.86
C ALA A 127 7.27 3.71 4.20
N LEU A 128 8.00 4.22 3.21
CA LEU A 128 8.91 5.36 3.38
C LEU A 128 8.22 6.72 3.21
N ALA A 129 6.96 6.76 2.75
CA ALA A 129 6.26 7.99 2.41
C ALA A 129 5.20 8.37 3.45
N ASP A 130 4.94 9.68 3.59
CA ASP A 130 3.83 10.19 4.41
C ASP A 130 2.51 10.18 3.64
N TYR A 131 2.60 10.32 2.31
CA TYR A 131 1.48 10.32 1.38
C TYR A 131 1.89 9.59 0.11
N ALA A 132 0.93 9.05 -0.64
CA ALA A 132 1.18 8.53 -1.99
C ALA A 132 0.29 9.21 -3.02
N LEU A 133 0.80 9.41 -4.23
CA LEU A 133 0.07 9.84 -5.41
C LEU A 133 0.25 8.80 -6.51
N VAL A 134 -0.87 8.18 -6.90
CA VAL A 134 -0.97 7.37 -8.11
C VAL A 134 -1.34 8.28 -9.28
N VAL A 135 -0.38 8.55 -10.16
CA VAL A 135 -0.58 9.43 -11.32
C VAL A 135 -1.38 8.73 -12.42
N SER A 136 -1.05 7.47 -12.72
CA SER A 136 -1.74 6.69 -13.74
C SER A 136 -1.54 5.20 -13.50
N SER A 137 -2.61 4.42 -13.51
CA SER A 137 -2.59 2.97 -13.38
C SER A 137 -3.54 2.29 -14.37
N SER A 138 -3.20 1.07 -14.77
CA SER A 138 -4.13 0.15 -15.45
C SER A 138 -5.00 -0.58 -14.41
N PHE A 139 -6.26 -0.87 -14.73
CA PHE A 139 -7.12 -1.65 -13.85
C PHE A 139 -6.71 -3.13 -13.82
N GLY A 140 -6.62 -3.71 -12.62
CA GLY A 140 -6.40 -5.15 -12.41
C GLY A 140 -5.01 -5.69 -12.78
N LYS A 141 -4.10 -4.86 -13.29
CA LYS A 141 -2.79 -5.31 -13.80
C LYS A 141 -1.67 -4.30 -13.58
N GLY A 142 -0.46 -4.83 -13.50
CA GLY A 142 0.76 -4.04 -13.38
C GLY A 142 1.16 -3.71 -11.94
N GLY A 143 2.43 -3.33 -11.76
CA GLY A 143 3.02 -3.07 -10.45
C GLY A 143 2.40 -1.87 -9.73
N THR A 144 2.03 -0.82 -10.47
CA THR A 144 1.37 0.38 -9.95
C THR A 144 0.06 0.04 -9.27
N TRP A 145 -0.83 -0.68 -9.98
CA TRP A 145 -2.11 -1.16 -9.45
C TRP A 145 -1.91 -2.04 -8.21
N ALA A 146 -1.09 -3.09 -8.35
CA ALA A 146 -0.86 -4.05 -7.27
C ALA A 146 -0.32 -3.37 -6.00
N GLY A 147 0.66 -2.46 -6.15
CA GLY A 147 1.23 -1.71 -5.04
C GLY A 147 0.22 -0.76 -4.38
N ALA A 148 -0.59 -0.06 -5.17
CA ALA A 148 -1.60 0.87 -4.65
C ALA A 148 -2.72 0.16 -3.90
N VAL A 149 -3.22 -0.96 -4.44
CA VAL A 149 -4.22 -1.81 -3.76
C VAL A 149 -3.65 -2.37 -2.45
N GLU A 150 -2.40 -2.84 -2.46
CA GLU A 150 -1.76 -3.33 -1.24
C GLU A 150 -1.59 -2.21 -0.20
N ALA A 151 -1.18 -1.01 -0.62
CA ALA A 151 -1.05 0.14 0.27
C ALA A 151 -2.40 0.54 0.89
N LEU A 152 -3.45 0.67 0.09
CA LEU A 152 -4.81 0.95 0.57
C LEU A 152 -5.30 -0.09 1.59
N SER A 153 -4.96 -1.36 1.37
CA SER A 153 -5.37 -2.45 2.25
C SER A 153 -4.56 -2.54 3.54
N ARG A 154 -3.25 -2.24 3.51
CA ARG A 154 -2.32 -2.54 4.62
C ARG A 154 -1.82 -1.32 5.38
N LEU A 155 -1.87 -0.14 4.78
CA LEU A 155 -1.30 1.10 5.33
C LEU A 155 -2.42 2.13 5.54
N GLN A 156 -3.37 1.80 6.42
CA GLN A 156 -4.59 2.61 6.62
C GLN A 156 -4.31 4.04 7.09
N ASP A 157 -3.20 4.26 7.79
CA ASP A 157 -2.80 5.59 8.28
C ASP A 157 -2.08 6.44 7.22
N MET A 158 -1.68 5.86 6.09
CA MET A 158 -0.99 6.58 5.01
C MET A 158 -1.96 6.90 3.86
N PRO A 159 -2.29 8.18 3.63
CA PRO A 159 -3.24 8.56 2.59
C PRO A 159 -2.68 8.26 1.19
N VAL A 160 -3.42 7.44 0.45
CA VAL A 160 -3.18 7.20 -0.98
C VAL A 160 -4.10 8.11 -1.78
N PHE A 161 -3.50 8.99 -2.57
CA PHE A 161 -4.16 9.87 -3.51
C PHE A 161 -4.09 9.33 -4.93
N VAL A 162 -5.07 9.71 -5.74
CA VAL A 162 -5.15 9.39 -7.18
C VAL A 162 -5.38 10.65 -7.98
N ARG A 163 -4.72 10.74 -9.13
CA ARG A 163 -5.01 11.77 -10.13
C ARG A 163 -6.37 11.48 -10.78
N LEU A 164 -7.28 12.45 -10.72
CA LEU A 164 -8.63 12.39 -11.31
C LEU A 164 -8.92 13.60 -12.20
N ASP A 165 -7.88 14.21 -12.76
CA ASP A 165 -8.00 15.27 -13.77
C ASP A 165 -7.56 14.78 -15.15
N GLY A 166 -7.99 15.51 -16.19
CA GLY A 166 -7.65 15.21 -17.58
C GLY A 166 -8.14 13.84 -18.04
N ALA A 167 -7.31 13.11 -18.78
CA ALA A 167 -7.60 11.73 -19.19
C ALA A 167 -7.43 10.75 -18.01
N ILE A 168 -8.53 10.45 -17.32
CA ILE A 168 -8.55 9.54 -16.17
C ILE A 168 -8.43 8.09 -16.65
N SER A 169 -7.41 7.38 -16.16
CA SER A 169 -7.27 5.96 -16.44
C SER A 169 -8.28 5.12 -15.66
N GLU A 170 -8.72 4.00 -16.24
CA GLU A 170 -9.63 3.07 -15.55
C GLU A 170 -9.07 2.62 -14.20
N GLY A 171 -7.75 2.39 -14.11
CA GLY A 171 -7.12 2.02 -12.85
C GLY A 171 -7.19 3.15 -11.79
N ASN A 172 -7.05 4.42 -12.17
CA ASN A 172 -7.19 5.50 -11.20
C ASN A 172 -8.63 5.60 -10.68
N GLN A 173 -9.62 5.46 -11.57
CA GLN A 173 -11.02 5.45 -11.18
C GLN A 173 -11.33 4.30 -10.21
N GLN A 174 -10.79 3.11 -10.47
CA GLN A 174 -11.04 1.95 -9.60
C GLN A 174 -10.27 2.02 -8.28
N LEU A 175 -9.10 2.66 -8.24
CA LEU A 175 -8.41 2.96 -6.98
C LEU A 175 -9.19 3.98 -6.15
N HIS A 176 -9.79 4.99 -6.79
CA HIS A 176 -10.68 5.94 -6.11
C HIS A 176 -11.86 5.22 -5.46
N ASN A 177 -12.52 4.33 -6.20
CA ASN A 177 -13.62 3.50 -5.69
C ASN A 177 -13.21 2.59 -4.52
N GLN A 178 -11.90 2.29 -4.38
CA GLN A 178 -11.33 1.49 -3.29
C GLN A 178 -10.82 2.34 -2.12
N GLY A 179 -11.12 3.64 -2.10
CA GLY A 179 -10.81 4.54 -0.98
C GLY A 179 -9.59 5.43 -1.19
N ALA A 180 -8.95 5.39 -2.36
CA ALA A 180 -7.94 6.41 -2.68
C ALA A 180 -8.61 7.79 -2.81
N LYS A 181 -7.98 8.81 -2.25
CA LYS A 181 -8.53 10.17 -2.22
C LYS A 181 -8.19 10.93 -3.51
N PRO A 182 -9.04 11.84 -4.00
CA PRO A 182 -8.66 12.73 -5.08
C PRO A 182 -7.43 13.56 -4.69
N PHE A 183 -6.43 13.62 -5.55
CA PHE A 183 -5.31 14.54 -5.35
C PHE A 183 -5.79 15.99 -5.49
N PRO A 184 -5.29 16.95 -4.68
CA PRO A 184 -5.68 18.35 -4.81
C PRO A 184 -5.46 18.87 -6.23
N THR A 185 -6.45 19.59 -6.77
CA THR A 185 -6.34 20.17 -8.11
C THR A 185 -5.44 21.40 -8.12
N GLU A 186 -4.83 21.70 -9.27
CA GLU A 186 -4.13 22.95 -9.48
C GLU A 186 -5.10 24.16 -9.34
N PRO A 187 -4.60 25.35 -8.92
CA PRO A 187 -3.20 25.66 -8.65
C PRO A 187 -2.79 25.38 -7.19
N TRP A 188 -1.57 24.90 -6.96
CA TRP A 188 -1.06 24.52 -5.63
C TRP A 188 -0.32 25.65 -4.88
N ASN A 189 -0.80 26.89 -5.07
CA ASN A 189 -0.09 28.12 -4.71
C ASN A 189 0.04 28.32 -3.19
N ASP A 190 -0.89 27.76 -2.42
CA ASP A 190 -1.04 28.00 -0.98
C ASP A 190 -0.45 26.87 -0.12
N SER A 191 0.52 26.10 -0.63
CA SER A 191 1.12 24.90 -0.03
C SER A 191 0.34 23.62 -0.32
N LEU A 192 0.82 22.87 -1.33
CA LEU A 192 0.40 21.50 -1.64
C LEU A 192 0.42 20.61 -0.38
N ARG A 193 1.40 20.77 0.51
CA ARG A 193 1.46 20.05 1.79
C ARG A 193 0.20 20.24 2.63
N GLU A 194 -0.25 21.48 2.77
CA GLU A 194 -1.47 21.78 3.54
C GLU A 194 -2.71 21.23 2.85
N LEU A 195 -2.76 21.30 1.52
CA LEU A 195 -3.82 20.68 0.74
C LEU A 195 -3.86 19.16 0.92
N LEU A 196 -2.70 18.50 0.98
CA LEU A 196 -2.61 17.06 1.26
C LEU A 196 -3.08 16.72 2.67
N VAL A 197 -2.68 17.50 3.69
CA VAL A 197 -3.16 17.32 5.08
C VAL A 197 -4.68 17.49 5.14
N LYS A 198 -5.22 18.54 4.50
CA LYS A 198 -6.65 18.81 4.47
C LYS A 198 -7.41 17.71 3.75
N ALA A 199 -6.94 17.30 2.56
CA ALA A 199 -7.56 16.23 1.77
C ALA A 199 -7.50 14.87 2.50
N ALA A 200 -6.39 14.59 3.19
CA ALA A 200 -6.24 13.43 4.06
C ALA A 200 -7.18 13.46 5.28
N SER A 201 -7.49 14.65 5.79
CA SER A 201 -8.35 14.83 6.97
C SER A 201 -9.84 14.96 6.63
N SER A 202 -10.20 15.27 5.38
CA SER A 202 -11.59 15.25 4.94
C SER A 202 -12.14 13.83 4.99
N ILE A 203 -13.00 13.63 5.99
CA ILE A 203 -13.88 12.49 6.16
C ILE A 203 -15.05 12.72 5.20
N GLU A 204 -15.23 11.84 4.21
CA GLU A 204 -16.57 11.65 3.65
C GLU A 204 -17.36 10.77 4.62
N PRO A 205 -18.60 11.15 4.98
CA PRO A 205 -19.45 10.33 5.82
C PRO A 205 -19.89 9.11 5.03
N VAL A 206 -19.21 7.99 5.23
CA VAL A 206 -19.84 6.69 4.97
C VAL A 206 -20.99 6.57 5.96
N GLN A 207 -22.18 6.31 5.42
CA GLN A 207 -23.45 6.21 6.14
C GLN A 207 -23.30 5.40 7.43
N THR A 208 -23.84 5.99 8.49
CA THR A 208 -23.96 5.47 9.84
C THR A 208 -24.47 4.02 9.86
N VAL A 209 -23.56 3.07 10.06
CA VAL A 209 -23.88 1.90 10.87
C VAL A 209 -23.84 2.38 12.31
N GLU A 210 -24.92 2.15 13.05
CA GLU A 210 -25.18 2.69 14.39
C GLU A 210 -23.96 2.56 15.32
N LYS A 211 -23.64 3.67 15.98
CA LYS A 211 -22.60 3.78 17.01
C LYS A 211 -22.92 2.80 18.15
N ILE A 212 -22.12 1.75 18.28
CA ILE A 212 -22.01 1.02 19.55
C ILE A 212 -21.19 1.95 20.50
N PRO A 213 -21.63 2.16 21.76
CA PRO A 213 -20.96 3.07 22.68
C PRO A 213 -19.49 2.70 22.90
N GLN A 214 -18.65 3.74 22.99
CA GLN A 214 -17.24 3.65 23.35
C GLN A 214 -17.09 3.06 24.76
N GLU A 215 -16.80 1.77 24.85
CA GLU A 215 -16.04 1.23 25.97
C GLU A 215 -14.59 1.03 25.51
N THR A 216 -13.67 1.43 26.38
CA THR A 216 -12.22 1.35 26.25
C THR A 216 -11.75 0.01 25.68
N VAL A 217 -11.42 -0.02 24.39
CA VAL A 217 -10.69 -1.14 23.79
C VAL A 217 -9.22 -0.92 24.10
N LEU A 218 -8.73 -1.55 25.17
CA LEU A 218 -7.30 -1.89 25.24
C LEU A 218 -6.93 -2.60 23.94
N ASP A 219 -5.78 -2.29 23.33
CA ASP A 219 -5.26 -2.98 22.16
C ASP A 219 -5.21 -4.50 22.38
N ILE A 220 -6.26 -5.22 21.97
CA ILE A 220 -6.29 -6.68 22.01
C ILE A 220 -5.56 -7.17 20.77
N TYR A 221 -4.23 -7.15 20.83
CA TYR A 221 -3.45 -7.97 19.92
C TYR A 221 -3.82 -9.44 20.17
N PRO A 222 -4.09 -10.24 19.13
CA PRO A 222 -4.36 -11.66 19.32
C PRO A 222 -3.16 -12.32 19.99
N GLN A 223 -3.41 -13.04 21.09
CA GLN A 223 -2.34 -13.66 21.88
C GLN A 223 -1.65 -14.80 21.13
N ASP A 224 -2.34 -15.41 20.18
CA ASP A 224 -1.81 -16.45 19.33
C ASP A 224 -2.33 -16.32 17.88
N ILE A 225 -1.67 -17.06 16.98
CA ILE A 225 -2.05 -17.08 15.55
C ILE A 225 -3.49 -17.55 15.37
N TYR A 226 -3.98 -18.46 16.22
CA TYR A 226 -5.35 -18.95 16.12
C TYR A 226 -6.37 -17.83 16.32
N GLN A 227 -6.20 -16.99 17.35
CA GLN A 227 -7.06 -15.83 17.59
C GLN A 227 -7.00 -14.83 16.41
N ALA A 228 -5.83 -14.66 15.80
CA ALA A 228 -5.67 -13.78 14.64
C ALA A 228 -6.43 -14.28 13.40
N VAL A 229 -6.43 -15.61 13.16
CA VAL A 229 -7.04 -16.20 11.96
C VAL A 229 -8.49 -16.63 12.16
N LEU A 230 -8.95 -16.79 13.40
CA LEU A 230 -10.31 -17.24 13.73
C LEU A 230 -11.39 -16.38 13.04
N PRO A 231 -11.35 -15.03 13.06
CA PRO A 231 -12.35 -14.22 12.35
C PRO A 231 -12.42 -14.53 10.84
N ILE A 232 -11.28 -14.81 10.21
CA ILE A 232 -11.19 -15.16 8.79
C ILE A 232 -11.84 -16.53 8.53
N ILE A 233 -11.57 -17.50 9.39
CA ILE A 233 -12.16 -18.84 9.35
C ILE A 233 -13.69 -18.73 9.49
N LEU A 234 -14.18 -17.98 10.48
CA LEU A 234 -15.62 -17.80 10.73
C LEU A 234 -16.32 -17.13 9.54
N ASN A 235 -15.70 -16.12 8.92
CA ASN A 235 -16.28 -15.46 7.75
C ASN A 235 -16.51 -16.44 6.57
N HIS A 236 -15.59 -17.39 6.37
CA HIS A 236 -15.74 -18.41 5.33
C HIS A 236 -16.71 -19.54 5.70
N LEU A 237 -17.05 -19.68 6.98
CA LEU A 237 -17.99 -20.67 7.51
C LEU A 237 -19.40 -20.12 7.71
N GLN A 238 -19.70 -18.91 7.20
CA GLN A 238 -21.08 -18.42 7.05
C GLN A 238 -21.91 -19.34 6.14
N GLN A 239 -21.24 -20.08 5.25
CA GLN A 239 -21.80 -21.18 4.47
C GLN A 239 -21.14 -22.49 4.91
N GLN A 240 -21.89 -23.60 4.86
CA GLN A 240 -21.37 -24.91 5.24
C GLN A 240 -20.19 -25.31 4.34
N LYS A 241 -19.06 -25.67 4.96
CA LYS A 241 -17.86 -26.05 4.22
C LYS A 241 -17.13 -27.21 4.87
N ASP A 242 -16.58 -28.12 4.09
CA ASP A 242 -15.69 -29.15 4.62
C ASP A 242 -14.28 -28.60 4.88
N ALA A 243 -13.51 -29.30 5.72
CA ALA A 243 -12.18 -28.85 6.13
C ALA A 243 -11.18 -28.76 4.96
N LYS A 244 -11.30 -29.61 3.93
CA LYS A 244 -10.39 -29.62 2.78
C LYS A 244 -10.64 -28.39 1.91
N SER A 245 -11.88 -28.13 1.55
CA SER A 245 -12.27 -26.95 0.77
C SER A 245 -11.95 -25.64 1.51
N LEU A 246 -12.03 -25.63 2.84
CA LEU A 246 -11.65 -24.47 3.65
C LEU A 246 -10.13 -24.26 3.68
N ALA A 247 -9.36 -25.34 3.87
CA ALA A 247 -7.90 -25.32 3.85
C ALA A 247 -7.35 -24.82 2.50
N GLU A 248 -7.92 -25.30 1.38
CA GLU A 248 -7.54 -24.86 0.03
C GLU A 248 -7.84 -23.37 -0.19
N CYS A 249 -9.02 -22.88 0.20
CA CYS A 249 -9.36 -21.46 0.01
C CYS A 249 -8.51 -20.51 0.84
N LEU A 250 -8.13 -20.90 2.05
CA LEU A 250 -7.30 -20.08 2.93
C LEU A 250 -5.81 -20.33 2.72
N ASN A 251 -5.43 -21.24 1.82
CA ASN A 251 -4.05 -21.67 1.57
C ASN A 251 -3.32 -22.11 2.86
N VAL A 252 -3.98 -22.95 3.66
CA VAL A 252 -3.47 -23.50 4.92
C VAL A 252 -3.36 -25.01 4.80
N ARG A 253 -2.37 -25.63 5.47
CA ARG A 253 -2.28 -27.11 5.53
C ARG A 253 -3.55 -27.70 6.14
N LEU A 254 -4.07 -28.78 5.53
CA LEU A 254 -5.29 -29.44 6.00
C LEU A 254 -5.25 -29.83 7.48
N SER A 255 -4.13 -30.37 7.96
CA SER A 255 -3.96 -30.72 9.39
C SER A 255 -4.12 -29.51 10.30
N GLN A 256 -3.52 -28.38 9.95
CA GLN A 256 -3.62 -27.15 10.74
C GLN A 256 -5.04 -26.59 10.74
N MET A 257 -5.73 -26.65 9.60
CA MET A 257 -7.14 -26.26 9.49
C MET A 257 -8.02 -27.18 10.36
N GLN A 258 -7.76 -28.48 10.37
CA GLN A 258 -8.48 -29.43 11.22
C GLN A 258 -8.25 -29.11 12.71
N ASP A 259 -7.02 -28.80 13.12
CA ASP A 259 -6.72 -28.40 14.51
C ASP A 259 -7.47 -27.13 14.91
N TRP A 260 -7.49 -26.11 14.05
CA TRP A 260 -8.23 -24.88 14.29
C TRP A 260 -9.76 -25.07 14.30
N LEU A 261 -10.30 -25.90 13.41
CA LEU A 261 -11.73 -26.24 13.41
C LEU A 261 -12.11 -27.04 14.65
N ASN A 262 -11.28 -27.97 15.10
CA ASN A 262 -11.51 -28.71 16.35
C ASN A 262 -11.50 -27.75 17.55
N LYS A 263 -10.54 -26.81 17.60
CA LYS A 263 -10.49 -25.77 18.63
C LYS A 263 -11.75 -24.88 18.60
N ALA A 264 -12.18 -24.44 17.41
CA ALA A 264 -13.39 -23.63 17.24
C ALA A 264 -14.69 -24.36 17.62
N VAL A 265 -14.74 -25.67 17.37
CA VAL A 265 -15.86 -26.53 17.81
C VAL A 265 -15.86 -26.68 19.33
N ASN A 266 -14.69 -26.87 19.95
CA ASN A 266 -14.56 -26.95 21.41
C ASN A 266 -14.92 -25.61 22.09
N GLU A 267 -14.60 -24.49 21.46
CA GLU A 267 -14.96 -23.14 21.91
C GLU A 267 -16.43 -22.76 21.60
N GLY A 268 -17.17 -23.60 20.87
CA GLY A 268 -18.58 -23.38 20.54
C GLY A 268 -18.84 -22.32 19.47
N THR A 269 -17.80 -21.79 18.81
CA THR A 269 -17.91 -20.77 17.76
C THR A 269 -18.28 -21.37 16.41
N VAL A 270 -17.97 -22.66 16.20
CA VAL A 270 -18.28 -23.42 15.00
C VAL A 270 -19.02 -24.70 15.37
N ARG A 271 -20.03 -25.07 14.58
CA ARG A 271 -20.72 -26.35 14.70
C ARG A 271 -20.22 -27.32 13.63
N LYS A 272 -19.84 -28.53 14.05
CA LYS A 272 -19.55 -29.65 13.16
C LYS A 272 -20.83 -30.41 12.82
N LEU A 273 -21.12 -30.54 11.54
CA LEU A 273 -22.23 -31.34 11.01
C LEU A 273 -21.69 -32.69 10.54
N ASN A 274 -22.49 -33.75 10.72
CA ASN A 274 -22.11 -35.10 10.33
C ASN A 274 -22.92 -35.52 9.11
N ARG A 275 -22.25 -36.13 8.11
CA ARG A 275 -22.80 -36.70 6.86
C ARG A 275 -23.34 -35.65 5.84
N PRO A 276 -22.49 -35.03 4.99
CA PRO A 276 -21.02 -35.06 5.01
C PRO A 276 -20.44 -34.26 6.19
N VAL A 277 -19.17 -34.50 6.52
CA VAL A 277 -18.51 -33.75 7.60
C VAL A 277 -18.22 -32.33 7.13
N THR A 278 -19.02 -31.37 7.58
CA THR A 278 -18.91 -29.95 7.26
C THR A 278 -18.96 -29.11 8.53
N TYR A 279 -18.56 -27.86 8.41
CA TYR A 279 -18.47 -26.89 9.50
C TYR A 279 -19.28 -25.65 9.11
N VAL A 280 -19.88 -25.00 10.10
CA VAL A 280 -20.64 -23.76 9.94
C VAL A 280 -20.55 -22.93 11.22
N VAL A 281 -20.56 -21.60 11.11
CA VAL A 281 -20.62 -20.71 12.28
C VAL A 281 -21.86 -21.01 13.12
N ASN A 282 -21.69 -20.99 14.44
CA ASN A 282 -22.81 -21.02 15.37
C ASN A 282 -23.44 -19.61 15.38
N GLN A 283 -24.57 -19.41 14.70
CA GLN A 283 -25.28 -18.13 14.78
C GLN A 283 -25.78 -17.94 16.22
N PRO A 284 -25.71 -16.72 16.79
CA PRO A 284 -26.32 -16.47 18.09
C PRO A 284 -27.83 -16.74 17.98
N THR A 285 -28.32 -17.63 18.85
CA THR A 285 -29.75 -17.88 19.04
C THR A 285 -30.38 -16.63 19.64
N THR A 286 -30.74 -15.64 18.81
CA THR A 286 -31.80 -14.70 19.16
C THR A 286 -33.11 -15.32 18.68
N GLN A 287 -33.63 -16.26 19.46
CA GLN A 287 -35.01 -16.69 19.31
C GLN A 287 -35.62 -16.76 20.70
N LEU A 288 -36.54 -15.83 20.99
CA LEU A 288 -37.72 -16.09 21.80
C LEU A 288 -38.79 -15.06 21.43
N SER A 289 -39.70 -15.55 20.59
CA SER A 289 -41.11 -15.19 20.53
C SER A 289 -41.68 -14.73 21.88
N LEU A 290 -42.39 -13.61 21.88
CA LEU A 290 -43.53 -13.34 22.77
C LEU A 290 -44.45 -12.34 22.07
N LEU A 291 -45.59 -12.87 21.59
CA LEU A 291 -46.86 -12.23 21.24
C LEU A 291 -46.88 -11.15 20.15
#